data_AF-A0A5E4MFX5-F1
#
_entry.id   AF-A0A5E4MFX5-F1
#
_cell.length_a   1.000
_cell.length_b   1.000
_cell.length_c   1.000
_cell.angle_alpha   90.00
_cell.angle_beta   90.00
_cell.angle_gamma   90.00
#
_symmetry.space_group_name_H-M   'P 1'
#
loop_
_entity.id
_entity.type
_entity.pdbx_description
1 polymer ?
#
loop_
_entity_poly.entity_id
_entity_poly.type
_entity_poly.pdbx_seq_one_letter_code
_entity_poly.pdbx_strand_id
1 'polypeptide(L)'
;MAKRLVSNKEEHKILKEINKRKLYVVGQKYGDMIEDMNILNTDDLDVIPRVHLTENQRLVWSVLFSFPEHYASVVVPDLHEDTTFYKMLVDLFSEKAPWDAEGKYTADTINIYSEITVKTTTRVLKKVHPEYTLSNVLTLFRCPIKYGLPTFLIVISGGKYENEHLEDYFK
;
A
#
# COMPACT_ATOMS: atom_id res chain seq x y z
N MET A 1 28.06 17.51 10.51
CA MET A 1 26.97 18.03 11.36
C MET A 1 25.77 18.57 10.57
N ALA A 2 25.96 19.40 9.53
CA ALA A 2 24.85 19.97 8.73
C ALA A 2 23.91 18.92 8.07
N LYS A 3 24.45 17.88 7.43
CA LYS A 3 23.64 16.81 6.80
C LYS A 3 22.72 16.08 7.79
N ARG A 4 23.19 15.84 9.01
CA ARG A 4 22.42 15.20 10.10
C ARG A 4 21.31 16.12 10.63
N LEU A 5 21.58 17.43 10.73
CA LEU A 5 20.58 18.43 11.14
C LEU A 5 19.48 18.65 10.09
N VAL A 6 19.83 18.63 8.79
CA VAL A 6 18.86 18.70 7.68
C VAL A 6 18.01 17.43 7.62
N SER A 7 18.63 16.26 7.71
CA SER A 7 17.92 14.97 7.79
C SER A 7 16.88 14.96 8.93
N ASN A 8 17.25 15.47 10.11
CA ASN A 8 16.35 15.51 11.27
C ASN A 8 15.17 16.48 11.08
N LYS A 9 15.37 17.58 10.34
CA LYS A 9 14.29 18.51 9.99
C LYS A 9 13.32 17.92 8.98
N GLU A 10 13.81 17.23 7.97
CA GLU A 10 12.97 16.56 6.96
C GLU A 10 12.19 15.41 7.57
N GLU A 11 12.82 14.56 8.40
CA GLU A 11 12.12 13.51 9.13
C GLU A 11 11.01 14.06 10.02
N HIS A 12 11.26 15.18 10.71
CA HIS A 12 10.22 15.82 11.52
C HIS A 12 9.03 16.32 10.68
N LYS A 13 9.27 16.83 9.47
CA LYS A 13 8.18 17.21 8.54
C LYS A 13 7.40 15.98 8.07
N ILE A 14 8.10 14.90 7.71
CA ILE A 14 7.46 13.64 7.27
C ILE A 14 6.58 13.09 8.40
N LEU A 15 7.12 12.97 9.62
CA LEU A 15 6.36 12.52 10.80
C LEU A 15 5.13 13.39 11.06
N LYS A 16 5.26 14.72 10.93
CA LYS A 16 4.13 15.63 11.07
C LYS A 16 3.02 15.32 10.06
N GLU A 17 3.37 15.11 8.79
CA GLU A 17 2.39 14.78 7.75
C GLU A 17 1.79 13.38 7.94
N ILE A 18 2.59 12.38 8.28
CA ILE A 18 2.12 11.03 8.57
C ILE A 18 1.11 11.05 9.72
N ASN A 19 1.43 11.72 10.82
CA ASN A 19 0.57 11.77 12.00
C ASN A 19 -0.76 12.51 11.74
N LYS A 20 -0.81 13.48 10.83
CA LYS A 20 -2.07 14.11 10.42
C LYS A 20 -3.07 13.11 9.82
N ARG A 21 -2.57 12.04 9.19
CA ARG A 21 -3.37 11.05 8.48
C ARG A 21 -3.85 9.90 9.37
N LYS A 22 -3.37 9.80 10.62
CA LYS A 22 -3.80 8.78 11.61
C LYS A 22 -3.72 7.36 11.04
N LEU A 23 -2.57 7.04 10.44
CA LEU A 23 -2.33 5.78 9.74
C LEU A 23 -2.30 4.59 10.71
N TYR A 24 -2.59 3.40 10.19
CA TYR A 24 -2.42 2.15 10.94
C TYR A 24 -1.08 1.50 10.62
N VAL A 25 -0.10 1.65 11.51
CA VAL A 25 1.19 0.96 11.42
C VAL A 25 1.18 -0.28 12.29
N VAL A 26 1.50 -1.43 11.70
CA VAL A 26 1.53 -2.71 12.41
C VAL A 26 2.60 -2.66 13.51
N GLY A 27 2.22 -3.06 14.73
CA GLY A 27 3.09 -2.98 15.90
C GLY A 27 2.88 -1.74 16.76
N GLN A 28 2.06 -0.77 16.31
CA GLN A 28 1.61 0.35 17.13
C GLN A 28 0.13 0.25 17.49
N LYS A 29 -0.28 0.94 18.57
CA LYS A 29 -1.71 1.10 18.83
C LYS A 29 -2.27 2.11 17.83
N TYR A 30 -3.47 1.82 17.35
CA TYR A 30 -4.12 2.69 16.38
C TYR A 30 -4.33 4.10 16.96
N GLY A 31 -3.87 5.11 16.22
CA GLY A 31 -3.98 6.52 16.61
C GLY A 31 -2.84 7.04 17.48
N ASP A 32 -1.90 6.19 17.88
CA ASP A 32 -0.65 6.65 18.50
C ASP A 32 0.13 7.51 17.50
N MET A 33 0.84 8.51 18.03
CA MET A 33 1.76 9.29 17.21
C MET A 33 2.99 8.44 16.88
N ILE A 34 3.38 8.44 15.62
CA ILE A 34 4.66 7.90 15.17
C ILE A 34 5.73 8.93 15.53
N GLU A 35 6.65 8.54 16.41
CA GLU A 35 7.74 9.39 16.88
C GLU A 35 9.08 9.07 16.18
N ASP A 36 9.26 7.84 15.73
CA ASP A 36 10.47 7.37 15.05
C ASP A 36 10.13 6.86 13.64
N MET A 37 10.79 7.47 12.63
CA MET A 37 10.65 7.07 11.23
C MET A 37 11.13 5.64 10.96
N ASN A 38 11.97 5.06 11.83
CA ASN A 38 12.50 3.71 11.64
C ASN A 38 11.41 2.63 11.63
N ILE A 39 10.25 2.89 12.22
CA ILE A 39 9.12 1.95 12.15
C ILE A 39 8.57 1.77 10.73
N LEU A 40 8.88 2.72 9.83
CA LEU A 40 8.51 2.69 8.42
C LEU A 40 9.69 2.31 7.52
N ASN A 41 10.80 1.83 8.09
CA ASN A 41 11.87 1.26 7.29
C ASN A 41 11.42 -0.09 6.73
N THR A 42 11.78 -0.33 5.49
CA THR A 42 11.71 -1.64 4.84
C THR A 42 12.96 -2.45 5.23
N ASP A 43 12.94 -3.76 4.94
CA ASP A 43 14.10 -4.62 5.18
C ASP A 43 15.29 -4.28 4.25
N ASP A 44 15.04 -3.62 3.12
CA ASP A 44 16.03 -3.19 2.14
C ASP A 44 15.76 -1.75 1.69
N LEU A 45 16.37 -0.80 2.40
CA LEU A 45 16.23 0.64 2.14
C LEU A 45 16.96 1.11 0.88
N ASP A 46 17.90 0.32 0.37
CA ASP A 46 18.65 0.64 -0.84
C ASP A 46 17.80 0.36 -2.10
N VAL A 47 16.89 -0.61 -2.00
CA VAL A 47 15.98 -1.00 -3.10
C VAL A 47 14.59 -0.42 -2.94
N ILE A 48 14.05 -0.39 -1.71
CA ILE A 48 12.68 0.02 -1.45
C ILE A 48 12.68 1.35 -0.69
N PRO A 49 12.40 2.48 -1.36
CA PRO A 49 12.47 3.77 -0.71
C PRO A 49 11.42 3.88 0.39
N ARG A 50 11.85 4.41 1.53
CA ARG A 50 10.96 4.78 2.63
C ARG A 50 10.01 5.89 2.19
N VAL A 51 8.85 5.96 2.86
CA VAL A 51 7.93 7.07 2.68
C VAL A 51 8.63 8.43 2.84
N HIS A 52 8.36 9.33 1.91
CA HIS A 52 8.94 10.66 1.87
C HIS A 52 7.90 11.69 1.39
N LEU A 53 8.30 12.97 1.38
CA LEU A 53 7.43 14.06 0.97
C LEU A 53 7.77 14.56 -0.43
N THR A 54 6.73 14.94 -1.17
CA THR A 54 6.87 15.85 -2.32
C THR A 54 7.16 17.27 -1.85
N GLU A 55 7.53 18.14 -2.80
CA GLU A 55 7.68 19.59 -2.57
C GLU A 55 6.41 20.23 -1.98
N ASN A 56 5.23 19.68 -2.31
CA ASN A 56 3.92 20.14 -1.84
C ASN A 56 3.47 19.50 -0.51
N GLN A 57 4.37 18.86 0.23
CA GLN A 57 4.08 18.20 1.52
C GLN A 57 3.03 17.07 1.41
N ARG A 58 2.99 16.39 0.26
CA ARG A 58 2.21 15.16 0.07
C ARG A 58 3.11 13.95 0.25
N LEU A 59 2.57 12.87 0.79
CA LEU A 59 3.31 11.63 1.01
C LEU A 59 3.42 10.81 -0.27
N VAL A 60 4.58 10.20 -0.42
CA VAL A 60 4.90 9.25 -1.49
C VAL A 60 5.33 7.95 -0.83
N TRP A 61 4.71 6.84 -1.23
CA TRP A 61 4.87 5.53 -0.61
C TRP A 61 5.44 4.51 -1.59
N SER A 62 6.32 3.64 -1.10
CA SER A 62 6.49 2.33 -1.72
C SER A 62 5.30 1.46 -1.37
N VAL A 63 4.71 0.77 -2.35
CA VAL A 63 3.53 -0.08 -2.16
C VAL A 63 3.76 -1.47 -2.76
N LEU A 64 3.39 -2.51 -2.01
CA LEU A 64 3.50 -3.90 -2.44
C LEU A 64 2.16 -4.39 -3.00
N PHE A 65 2.18 -4.89 -4.24
CA PHE A 65 1.06 -5.59 -4.85
C PHE A 65 1.37 -7.08 -4.94
N SER A 66 0.46 -7.91 -4.45
CA SER A 66 0.57 -9.37 -4.46
C SER A 66 -0.43 -9.96 -5.45
N PHE A 67 0.05 -10.90 -6.27
CA PHE A 67 -0.69 -11.64 -7.28
C PHE A 67 -0.68 -13.12 -6.89
N PRO A 68 -1.55 -13.52 -5.95
CA PRO A 68 -1.42 -14.83 -5.31
C PRO A 68 -1.67 -15.99 -6.27
N GLU A 69 -2.49 -15.81 -7.31
CA GLU A 69 -2.70 -16.82 -8.37
C GLU A 69 -1.40 -17.19 -9.11
N HIS A 70 -0.45 -16.25 -9.17
CA HIS A 70 0.81 -16.41 -9.90
C HIS A 70 2.02 -16.50 -8.96
N TYR A 71 1.81 -16.55 -7.64
CA TYR A 71 2.88 -16.50 -6.63
C TYR A 71 3.87 -15.35 -6.88
N ALA A 72 3.36 -14.22 -7.39
CA ALA A 72 4.15 -13.08 -7.80
C ALA A 72 3.82 -11.86 -6.96
N SER A 73 4.79 -10.96 -6.80
CA SER A 73 4.60 -9.68 -6.15
C SER A 73 5.42 -8.60 -6.86
N VAL A 74 4.93 -7.37 -6.84
CA VAL A 74 5.60 -6.20 -7.39
C VAL A 74 5.59 -5.09 -6.36
N VAL A 75 6.73 -4.46 -6.14
CA VAL A 75 6.83 -3.20 -5.39
C VAL A 75 6.77 -2.07 -6.41
N VAL A 76 5.79 -1.18 -6.26
CA VAL A 76 5.77 0.09 -6.98
C VAL A 76 6.45 1.13 -6.09
N PRO A 77 7.68 1.56 -6.42
CA PRO A 77 8.30 2.67 -5.73
C PRO A 77 7.57 3.97 -6.10
N ASP A 78 7.63 4.94 -5.20
CA ASP A 78 7.22 6.31 -5.46
C ASP A 78 5.73 6.56 -5.82
N LEU A 79 4.81 5.82 -5.20
CA LEU A 79 3.38 6.02 -5.38
C LEU A 79 2.86 7.21 -4.57
N HIS A 80 2.50 8.29 -5.26
CA HIS A 80 1.92 9.48 -4.64
C HIS A 80 0.57 9.17 -3.99
N GLU A 81 0.34 9.64 -2.76
CA GLU A 81 -0.84 9.26 -1.98
C GLU A 81 -2.19 9.66 -2.62
N ASP A 82 -2.19 10.70 -3.45
CA ASP A 82 -3.39 11.18 -4.17
C ASP A 82 -3.62 10.46 -5.51
N THR A 83 -2.79 9.47 -5.84
CA THR A 83 -3.00 8.64 -7.03
C THR A 83 -4.17 7.70 -6.76
N THR A 84 -5.13 7.66 -7.69
CA THR A 84 -6.21 6.67 -7.65
C THR A 84 -5.68 5.29 -7.98
N PHE A 85 -6.30 4.25 -7.41
CA PHE A 85 -5.93 2.89 -7.76
C PHE A 85 -6.12 2.62 -9.26
N TYR A 86 -7.17 3.16 -9.89
CA TYR A 86 -7.35 3.04 -11.34
C TYR A 86 -6.13 3.55 -12.13
N LYS A 87 -5.68 4.78 -11.84
CA LYS A 87 -4.51 5.36 -12.53
C LYS A 87 -3.26 4.51 -12.31
N MET A 88 -3.03 4.10 -11.06
CA MET A 88 -1.89 3.26 -10.71
C MET A 88 -1.92 1.92 -11.46
N LEU A 89 -3.09 1.27 -11.60
CA LEU A 89 -3.23 0.00 -12.32
C LEU A 89 -3.02 0.15 -13.82
N VAL A 90 -3.50 1.24 -14.42
CA VAL A 90 -3.23 1.55 -15.84
C VAL A 90 -1.72 1.65 -16.07
N ASP A 91 -1.01 2.34 -15.17
CA ASP A 91 0.45 2.46 -15.27
C ASP A 91 1.14 1.10 -15.03
N LEU A 92 0.72 0.36 -13.98
CA LEU A 92 1.29 -0.94 -13.60
C LEU A 92 1.15 -2.01 -14.68
N PHE A 93 0.03 -2.01 -15.41
CA PHE A 93 -0.26 -2.98 -16.49
C PHE A 93 -0.12 -2.38 -17.89
N SER A 94 0.54 -1.23 -18.00
CA SER A 94 0.89 -0.65 -19.32
C SER A 94 1.78 -1.59 -20.13
N GLU A 95 2.65 -2.33 -19.43
CA GLU A 95 3.40 -3.45 -19.97
C GLU A 95 2.86 -4.77 -19.45
N LYS A 96 2.73 -5.73 -20.36
CA LYS A 96 2.20 -7.06 -20.06
C LYS A 96 3.17 -7.82 -19.17
N ALA A 97 2.69 -8.29 -18.03
CA ALA A 97 3.49 -9.11 -17.12
C ALA A 97 3.90 -10.43 -17.79
N PRO A 98 5.12 -10.97 -17.52
CA PRO A 98 5.59 -12.22 -18.14
C PRO A 98 4.69 -13.43 -17.87
N TRP A 99 3.98 -13.43 -16.73
CA TRP A 99 3.07 -14.49 -16.30
C TRP A 99 1.65 -14.32 -16.84
N ASP A 100 1.29 -13.15 -17.37
CA ASP A 100 -0.04 -12.86 -17.91
C ASP A 100 -0.06 -13.06 -19.43
N ALA A 101 0.19 -14.27 -19.93
CA ALA A 101 0.26 -14.53 -21.37
C ALA A 101 -1.05 -14.20 -22.13
N GLU A 102 -2.19 -14.14 -21.43
CA GLU A 102 -3.50 -13.86 -22.01
C GLU A 102 -3.89 -12.38 -21.96
N GLY A 103 -3.13 -11.53 -21.25
CA GLY A 103 -3.42 -10.10 -21.12
C GLY A 103 -4.68 -9.83 -20.29
N LYS A 104 -4.94 -10.67 -19.28
CA LYS A 104 -6.14 -10.59 -18.43
C LYS A 104 -6.00 -9.54 -17.34
N TYR A 105 -4.79 -9.10 -17.00
CA TYR A 105 -4.57 -8.12 -15.94
C TYR A 105 -4.61 -6.72 -16.50
N THR A 106 -5.76 -6.07 -16.32
CA THR A 106 -6.00 -4.68 -16.71
C THR A 106 -6.71 -3.96 -15.57
N ALA A 107 -6.75 -2.63 -15.60
CA ALA A 107 -7.45 -1.84 -14.58
C ALA A 107 -8.96 -2.18 -14.49
N ASP A 108 -9.57 -2.69 -15.56
CA ASP A 108 -11.01 -2.97 -15.65
C ASP A 108 -11.38 -4.42 -15.30
N THR A 109 -10.39 -5.33 -15.29
CA THR A 109 -10.63 -6.78 -15.16
C THR A 109 -10.17 -7.34 -13.83
N ILE A 110 -9.61 -6.52 -12.95
CA ILE A 110 -9.07 -6.94 -11.66
C ILE A 110 -9.86 -6.35 -10.49
N ASN A 111 -9.85 -7.07 -9.37
CA ASN A 111 -10.28 -6.56 -8.07
C ASN A 111 -9.07 -6.38 -7.15
N ILE A 112 -9.15 -5.38 -6.30
CA ILE A 112 -8.11 -5.00 -5.34
C ILE A 112 -8.65 -5.25 -3.94
N TYR A 113 -7.83 -5.86 -3.09
CA TYR A 113 -8.19 -6.10 -1.70
C TYR A 113 -7.08 -5.65 -0.75
N SER A 114 -7.49 -5.13 0.39
CA SER A 114 -6.60 -4.98 1.55
C SER A 114 -7.05 -5.96 2.63
N GLU A 115 -6.09 -6.72 3.15
CA GLU A 115 -6.29 -7.51 4.36
C GLU A 115 -6.22 -6.60 5.58
N ILE A 116 -7.28 -6.59 6.39
CA ILE A 116 -7.40 -5.74 7.58
C ILE A 116 -7.72 -6.60 8.79
N THR A 117 -7.06 -6.30 9.90
CA THR A 117 -7.30 -6.95 11.19
C THR A 117 -8.46 -6.26 11.91
N VAL A 118 -9.55 -6.98 12.16
CA VAL A 118 -10.75 -6.45 12.87
C VAL A 118 -10.70 -6.78 14.36
N LYS A 119 -10.14 -7.94 14.72
CA LYS A 119 -9.89 -8.42 16.10
C LYS A 119 -8.51 -9.04 16.16
N THR A 120 -7.99 -9.34 17.36
CA THR A 120 -6.63 -9.86 17.57
C THR A 120 -6.23 -11.05 16.68
N THR A 121 -7.20 -11.86 16.23
CA THR A 121 -6.95 -13.03 15.37
C THR A 121 -7.73 -13.03 14.05
N THR A 122 -8.66 -12.08 13.84
CA THR A 122 -9.57 -12.09 12.68
C THR A 122 -9.11 -11.11 11.62
N ARG A 123 -8.82 -11.63 10.43
CA ARG A 123 -8.47 -10.88 9.22
C ARG A 123 -9.67 -10.91 8.27
N VAL A 124 -9.98 -9.75 7.69
CA VAL A 124 -11.02 -9.62 6.65
C VAL A 124 -10.40 -8.96 5.43
N LEU A 125 -10.90 -9.32 4.25
CA LEU A 125 -10.53 -8.63 3.01
C LEU A 125 -11.54 -7.53 2.75
N LYS A 126 -11.05 -6.29 2.66
CA LYS A 126 -11.86 -5.18 2.16
C LYS A 126 -11.53 -4.92 0.71
N LYS A 127 -12.58 -4.94 -0.12
CA LYS A 127 -12.49 -4.54 -1.51
C LYS A 127 -12.18 -3.05 -1.60
N VAL A 128 -11.15 -2.72 -2.39
CA VAL A 128 -10.74 -1.35 -2.69
C VAL A 128 -11.32 -0.96 -4.04
N HIS A 129 -12.16 0.06 -4.05
CA HIS A 129 -12.69 0.62 -5.28
C HIS A 129 -11.60 1.39 -6.06
N PRO A 130 -11.50 1.23 -7.39
CA PRO A 130 -10.47 1.88 -8.20
C PRO A 130 -10.48 3.42 -8.13
N GLU A 131 -11.63 4.04 -7.81
CA GLU A 131 -11.74 5.50 -7.69
C GLU A 131 -11.09 6.05 -6.42
N TYR A 132 -10.83 5.21 -5.41
CA TYR A 132 -10.16 5.68 -4.20
C TYR A 132 -8.70 6.01 -4.48
N THR A 133 -8.20 7.02 -3.76
CA THR A 133 -6.77 7.31 -3.70
C THR A 133 -6.07 6.39 -2.70
N LEU A 134 -4.75 6.24 -2.80
CA LEU A 134 -3.96 5.54 -1.79
C LEU A 134 -4.21 6.15 -0.39
N SER A 135 -4.25 7.48 -0.28
CA SER A 135 -4.54 8.19 0.97
C SER A 135 -5.91 7.81 1.53
N ASN A 136 -6.96 7.74 0.68
CA ASN A 136 -8.29 7.31 1.13
C ASN A 136 -8.25 5.91 1.73
N VAL A 137 -7.54 4.98 1.09
CA VAL A 137 -7.49 3.58 1.52
C VAL A 137 -6.69 3.42 2.82
N LEU A 138 -5.51 4.04 2.91
CA LEU A 138 -4.69 4.00 4.13
C LEU A 138 -5.39 4.62 5.34
N THR A 139 -6.23 5.63 5.13
CA THR A 139 -6.91 6.36 6.21
C THR A 139 -8.31 5.81 6.53
N LEU A 140 -9.21 5.75 5.54
CA LEU A 140 -10.62 5.35 5.74
C LEU A 140 -10.73 3.86 6.05
N PHE A 141 -9.99 3.03 5.33
CA PHE A 141 -10.06 1.58 5.53
C PHE A 141 -9.10 1.11 6.61
N ARG A 142 -8.19 1.99 7.06
CA ARG A 142 -7.13 1.68 8.03
C ARG A 142 -6.30 0.50 7.55
N CYS A 143 -5.93 0.51 6.28
CA CYS A 143 -5.10 -0.53 5.71
C CYS A 143 -3.77 -0.61 6.46
N PRO A 144 -3.36 -1.80 6.92
CA PRO A 144 -2.14 -1.97 7.69
C PRO A 144 -0.91 -1.64 6.85
N ILE A 145 -0.02 -0.86 7.45
CA ILE A 145 1.33 -0.60 6.93
C ILE A 145 2.28 -1.49 7.72
N LYS A 146 2.89 -2.46 7.04
CA LYS A 146 3.81 -3.42 7.65
C LYS A 146 5.20 -3.22 7.06
N TYR A 147 6.20 -2.98 7.91
CA TYR A 147 7.59 -2.70 7.48
C TYR A 147 7.67 -1.57 6.44
N GLY A 148 6.94 -0.47 6.69
CA GLY A 148 6.88 0.67 5.77
C GLY A 148 6.05 0.46 4.49
N LEU A 149 5.49 -0.73 4.27
CA LEU A 149 4.80 -1.09 3.03
C LEU A 149 3.30 -1.32 3.25
N PRO A 150 2.43 -0.47 2.69
CA PRO A 150 1.07 -0.87 2.35
C PRO A 150 1.09 -2.06 1.39
N THR A 151 0.24 -3.05 1.65
CA THR A 151 0.14 -4.25 0.81
C THR A 151 -1.28 -4.44 0.32
N PHE A 152 -1.43 -4.71 -0.98
CA PHE A 152 -2.71 -4.98 -1.63
C PHE A 152 -2.65 -6.28 -2.42
N LEU A 153 -3.74 -7.03 -2.39
CA LEU A 153 -3.93 -8.22 -3.21
C LEU A 153 -4.63 -7.82 -4.51
N ILE A 154 -4.13 -8.30 -5.64
CA ILE A 154 -4.73 -8.12 -6.96
C ILE A 154 -5.12 -9.49 -7.51
N VAL A 155 -6.38 -9.63 -7.91
CA VAL A 155 -6.96 -10.86 -8.48
C VAL A 155 -7.83 -10.53 -9.68
N ILE A 156 -8.00 -11.46 -10.62
CA ILE A 156 -8.97 -11.31 -11.72
C ILE A 156 -10.39 -11.29 -11.14
N SER A 157 -11.18 -10.29 -11.54
CA SER A 157 -12.57 -10.14 -11.11
C SER A 157 -13.43 -11.31 -11.63
N GLY A 158 -14.11 -12.00 -10.72
CA GLY A 158 -14.88 -13.21 -11.01
C GLY A 158 -14.00 -14.41 -11.42
N GLY A 159 -12.68 -14.29 -11.28
CA GLY A 159 -11.73 -15.34 -11.60
C GLY A 159 -11.77 -16.51 -10.61
N LYS A 160 -11.14 -17.62 -11.00
CA LYS A 160 -11.09 -18.84 -10.18
C LYS A 160 -10.54 -18.57 -8.77
N TYR A 161 -9.42 -17.84 -8.69
CA TYR A 161 -8.80 -17.54 -7.40
C TYR A 161 -9.71 -16.74 -6.48
N GLU A 162 -10.38 -15.70 -7.01
CA GLU A 162 -11.27 -14.85 -6.21
C GLU A 162 -12.44 -15.66 -5.63
N ASN A 163 -13.09 -16.48 -6.45
CA ASN A 163 -14.24 -17.28 -6.01
C ASN A 163 -13.83 -18.40 -5.03
N GLU A 164 -12.73 -19.11 -5.28
CA GLU A 164 -12.36 -20.27 -4.46
C GLU A 164 -11.66 -19.89 -3.14
N HIS A 165 -10.96 -18.75 -3.10
CA HIS A 165 -10.09 -18.41 -1.96
C HIS A 165 -10.51 -17.17 -1.18
N LEU A 166 -11.35 -16.29 -1.74
CA LEU A 166 -11.74 -15.06 -1.06
C LEU A 166 -13.17 -15.09 -0.48
N GLU A 167 -14.00 -16.06 -0.85
CA GLU A 167 -15.38 -16.21 -0.33
C GLU A 167 -15.46 -16.28 1.20
N ASP A 168 -14.49 -16.94 1.85
CA ASP A 168 -14.45 -17.08 3.31
C ASP A 168 -14.10 -15.77 4.05
N TYR A 169 -13.54 -14.77 3.36
CA TYR A 169 -13.18 -13.49 3.95
C TYR A 169 -14.32 -12.46 3.95
N PHE A 170 -15.45 -12.77 3.30
CA PHE A 170 -16.63 -11.91 3.25
C PHE A 170 -17.76 -12.31 4.23
N LYS A 171 -17.54 -13.35 5.06
CA LYS A 171 -18.46 -13.79 6.13
C LYS A 171 -18.22 -13.04 7.43
#